data_AF-A0AAU8X6T4-F1
#
_entry.id   AF-A0AAU8X6T4-F1
#
_cell.length_a   1.000
_cell.length_b   1.000
_cell.length_c   1.000
_cell.angle_alpha   90.00
_cell.angle_beta   90.00
_cell.angle_gamma   90.00
#
_symmetry.space_group_name_H-M   'P 1'
#
loop_
_entity.id
_entity.type
_entity.pdbx_description
1 polymer ?
#
loop_
_entity_poly.entity_id
_entity_poly.type
_entity_poly.pdbx_seq_one_letter_code
_entity_poly.pdbx_strand_id
1 'polypeptide(L)'
;MEGFAERLRSLIGAGSISAFARKVGLSEALIRKYLKGAEPGLGKANQIAMGANCSLEWLATGCGYLYRQAEVVDREALAAAGALLQELQPAPSLPDERQLVTLLAYYQFLRSHKKADGFLDLALAREFGKHLNEA
;
A
#
# COMPACT_ATOMS: atom_id res chain seq x y z
N MET A 1 5.14 5.63 -20.77
CA MET A 1 4.86 5.08 -19.43
C MET A 1 6.15 4.47 -18.91
N GLU A 2 6.79 4.93 -17.85
CA GLU A 2 6.86 6.21 -17.12
C GLU A 2 8.08 6.03 -16.20
N GLY A 3 9.05 6.95 -16.21
CA GLY A 3 10.30 6.76 -15.48
C GLY A 3 10.12 6.90 -13.97
N PHE A 4 11.20 6.72 -13.20
CA PHE A 4 11.20 7.03 -11.77
C PHE A 4 10.71 8.46 -11.50
N ALA A 5 11.07 9.41 -12.37
CA ALA A 5 10.69 10.81 -12.23
C ALA A 5 9.18 11.05 -12.28
N GLU A 6 8.45 10.33 -13.15
CA GLU A 6 7.00 10.45 -13.29
C GLU A 6 6.27 9.81 -12.11
N ARG A 7 6.72 8.64 -11.65
CA ARG A 7 6.20 8.05 -10.40
C ARG A 7 6.49 8.92 -9.19
N LEU A 8 7.65 9.59 -9.16
CA LEU A 8 7.95 10.56 -8.12
C LEU A 8 7.01 11.79 -8.20
N ARG A 9 6.67 12.26 -9.41
CA ARG A 9 5.66 13.32 -9.59
C ARG A 9 4.29 12.89 -9.06
N SER A 10 3.86 11.67 -9.36
CA SER A 10 2.55 11.19 -8.88
C SER A 10 2.49 11.09 -7.36
N LEU A 11 3.59 10.67 -6.70
CA LEU A 11 3.68 10.68 -5.22
C LEU A 11 3.65 12.08 -4.60
N ILE A 12 4.08 13.11 -5.32
CA ILE A 12 3.99 14.51 -4.87
C ILE A 12 2.55 15.03 -5.00
N GLY A 13 1.85 14.62 -6.07
CA GLY A 13 0.46 15.01 -6.35
C GLY A 13 0.30 16.52 -6.48
N ALA A 14 -0.75 17.08 -5.88
CA ALA A 14 -1.01 18.52 -5.85
C ALA A 14 -0.15 19.29 -4.80
N GLY A 15 0.69 18.58 -4.05
CA GLY A 15 1.55 19.17 -3.02
C GLY A 15 2.78 19.90 -3.59
N SER A 16 3.46 20.67 -2.74
CA SER A 16 4.73 21.29 -3.13
C SER A 16 5.91 20.32 -2.98
N ILE A 17 6.92 20.48 -3.85
CA ILE A 17 8.17 19.72 -3.78
C ILE A 17 8.84 19.87 -2.40
N SER A 18 8.78 21.08 -1.82
CA SER A 18 9.34 21.37 -0.50
C SER A 18 8.66 20.57 0.62
N ALA A 19 7.33 20.50 0.59
CA ALA A 19 6.58 19.71 1.57
C ALA A 19 6.87 18.21 1.43
N PHE A 20 6.93 17.71 0.19
CA PHE A 20 7.27 16.32 -0.08
C PHE A 20 8.69 15.97 0.36
N ALA A 21 9.68 16.82 0.08
CA ALA A 21 11.07 16.64 0.49
C ALA A 21 11.20 16.50 2.01
N ARG A 22 10.50 17.34 2.78
CA ARG A 22 10.41 17.21 4.24
C ARG A 22 9.75 15.89 4.66
N LYS A 23 8.62 15.52 4.03
CA LYS A 23 7.90 14.27 4.31
C LYS A 23 8.80 13.03 4.19
N VAL A 24 9.65 12.98 3.17
CA VAL A 24 10.54 11.82 2.93
C VAL A 24 11.95 11.98 3.52
N GLY A 25 12.23 13.10 4.21
CA GLY A 25 13.53 13.37 4.84
C GLY A 25 14.69 13.59 3.86
N LEU A 26 14.42 14.19 2.70
CA LEU A 26 15.44 14.53 1.67
C LEU A 26 15.49 16.04 1.42
N SER A 27 16.59 16.51 0.82
CA SER A 27 16.67 17.91 0.41
C SER A 27 15.81 18.17 -0.83
N GLU A 28 15.19 19.35 -0.90
CA GLU A 28 14.39 19.75 -2.06
C GLU A 28 15.22 19.74 -3.36
N ALA A 29 16.49 20.16 -3.30
CA ALA A 29 17.40 20.11 -4.43
C ALA A 29 17.59 18.69 -4.98
N LEU A 30 17.66 17.68 -4.10
CA LEU A 30 17.77 16.28 -4.51
C LEU A 30 16.48 15.77 -5.16
N ILE A 31 15.31 16.11 -4.60
CA ILE A 31 14.01 15.78 -5.22
C ILE A 31 13.90 16.44 -6.59
N ARG A 32 14.28 17.72 -6.74
CA ARG A 32 14.30 18.41 -8.04
C ARG A 32 15.25 17.75 -9.04
N LYS A 33 16.41 17.26 -8.58
CA LYS A 33 17.37 16.52 -9.42
C LYS A 33 16.72 15.23 -9.94
N TYR A 34 16.02 14.49 -9.09
CA TYR A 34 15.28 13.29 -9.47
C TYR A 34 14.14 13.55 -10.46
N LEU A 35 13.37 14.61 -10.24
CA LEU A 35 12.31 15.04 -11.15
C LEU A 35 12.82 15.45 -12.55
N LYS A 36 14.12 15.73 -12.67
CA LYS A 36 14.82 16.00 -13.95
C LYS A 36 15.42 14.75 -14.60
N GLY A 37 15.19 13.57 -14.04
CA GLY A 37 15.59 12.28 -14.62
C GLY A 37 16.83 11.64 -14.01
N ALA A 38 17.38 12.18 -12.92
CA ALA A 38 18.41 11.45 -12.18
C ALA A 38 17.81 10.27 -11.41
N GLU A 39 18.50 9.14 -11.41
CA GLU A 39 18.09 7.96 -10.65
C GLU A 39 18.63 7.99 -9.22
N PRO A 40 17.84 7.57 -8.22
CA PRO A 40 18.29 7.43 -6.84
C PRO A 40 19.11 6.14 -6.68
N GLY A 41 20.07 6.14 -5.76
CA GLY A 41 20.58 4.88 -5.23
C GLY A 41 19.50 4.15 -4.41
N LEU A 42 19.63 2.81 -4.27
CA LEU A 42 18.65 1.95 -3.59
C LEU A 42 18.24 2.47 -2.20
N GLY A 43 19.20 2.92 -1.39
CA GLY A 43 18.91 3.47 -0.06
C GLY A 43 18.02 4.72 -0.09
N LYS A 44 18.20 5.60 -1.08
CA LYS A 44 17.38 6.81 -1.25
C LYS A 44 16.00 6.48 -1.83
N ALA A 45 15.92 5.50 -2.72
CA ALA A 45 14.65 4.98 -3.22
C ALA A 45 13.81 4.38 -2.08
N ASN A 46 14.42 3.54 -1.22
CA ASN A 46 13.73 2.96 -0.06
C ASN A 46 13.30 4.03 0.95
N GLN A 47 14.12 5.08 1.15
CA GLN A 47 13.75 6.21 2.01
C GLN A 47 12.50 6.94 1.48
N ILE A 48 12.44 7.22 0.17
CA ILE A 48 11.25 7.82 -0.46
C ILE A 48 10.04 6.89 -0.30
N ALA A 49 10.22 5.60 -0.58
CA ALA A 49 9.17 4.59 -0.48
C ALA A 49 8.55 4.54 0.93
N MET A 50 9.39 4.54 1.98
CA MET A 50 8.92 4.59 3.36
C MET A 50 8.19 5.89 3.69
N GLY A 51 8.78 7.05 3.36
CA GLY A 51 8.19 8.34 3.69
C GLY A 51 6.90 8.65 2.91
N ALA A 52 6.77 8.12 1.69
CA ALA A 52 5.59 8.27 0.85
C ALA A 52 4.55 7.15 1.04
N ASN A 53 4.84 6.15 1.89
CA ASN A 53 4.05 4.93 2.05
C ASN A 53 3.78 4.21 0.72
N CYS A 54 4.78 4.11 -0.14
CA CYS A 54 4.70 3.40 -1.41
C CYS A 54 5.63 2.19 -1.49
N SER A 55 5.32 1.20 -2.32
CA SER A 55 6.20 0.06 -2.58
C SER A 55 7.50 0.54 -3.23
N LEU A 56 8.61 -0.05 -2.79
CA LEU A 56 9.91 0.18 -3.43
C LEU A 56 9.93 -0.42 -4.84
N GLU A 57 9.28 -1.58 -5.03
CA GLU A 57 9.17 -2.23 -6.33
C GLU A 57 8.44 -1.32 -7.31
N TRP A 58 7.22 -0.86 -6.94
CA TRP A 58 6.46 0.06 -7.78
C TRP A 58 7.23 1.35 -8.05
N LEU A 59 7.88 1.92 -7.05
CA LEU A 59 8.67 3.15 -7.25
C LEU A 59 9.83 2.93 -8.22
N ALA A 60 10.50 1.78 -8.18
CA ALA A 60 11.65 1.48 -9.02
C ALA A 60 11.26 1.04 -10.44
N THR A 61 10.21 0.24 -10.59
CA THR A 61 9.91 -0.47 -11.85
C THR A 61 8.58 -0.04 -12.47
N GLY A 62 7.68 0.54 -11.68
CA GLY A 62 6.27 0.73 -12.05
C GLY A 62 5.42 -0.54 -11.94
N CYS A 63 6.01 -1.67 -11.53
CA CYS A 63 5.32 -2.93 -11.32
C CYS A 63 4.92 -3.13 -9.86
N GLY A 64 3.97 -4.02 -9.59
CA GLY A 64 3.49 -4.29 -8.24
C GLY A 64 2.62 -3.17 -7.67
N TYR A 65 2.32 -3.26 -6.38
CA TYR A 65 1.35 -2.38 -5.74
C TYR A 65 1.93 -1.02 -5.38
N LEU A 66 1.14 0.04 -5.56
CA LEU A 66 1.56 1.39 -5.19
C LEU A 66 1.87 1.51 -3.70
N TYR A 67 1.01 1.03 -2.80
CA TYR A 67 1.14 1.30 -1.37
C TYR A 67 1.90 0.20 -0.61
N ARG A 68 2.74 0.59 0.35
CA ARG A 68 3.59 -0.34 1.13
C ARG A 68 2.92 -0.85 2.40
N GLN A 69 2.18 0.01 3.10
CA GLN A 69 1.51 -0.32 4.36
C GLN A 69 -0.02 -0.23 4.26
N ALA A 70 -0.55 0.26 3.14
CA ALA A 70 -1.97 0.06 2.87
C ALA A 70 -2.09 -1.38 2.38
N GLU A 71 -2.46 -2.26 3.29
CA GLU A 71 -3.10 -3.54 3.00
C GLU A 71 -4.45 -3.23 2.32
N VAL A 72 -4.39 -2.69 1.10
CA VAL A 72 -5.57 -2.56 0.23
C VAL A 72 -5.78 -3.95 -0.33
N VAL A 73 -6.94 -4.51 -0.04
CA VAL A 73 -7.38 -5.74 -0.69
C VAL A 73 -7.49 -5.43 -2.18
N ASP A 74 -6.59 -6.02 -2.97
CA ASP A 74 -6.71 -5.98 -4.42
C ASP A 74 -8.01 -6.70 -4.80
N ARG A 75 -8.96 -5.93 -5.34
CA ARG A 75 -10.29 -6.41 -5.70
C ARG A 75 -10.26 -7.35 -6.89
N GLU A 76 -9.37 -7.12 -7.86
CA GLU A 76 -9.22 -8.00 -9.01
C GLU A 76 -8.64 -9.34 -8.57
N ALA A 77 -7.59 -9.30 -7.73
CA ALA A 77 -7.02 -10.52 -7.16
C ALA A 77 -8.03 -11.27 -6.28
N LEU A 78 -8.83 -10.55 -5.48
CA LEU A 78 -9.90 -11.14 -4.66
C LEU A 78 -10.97 -11.82 -5.51
N ALA A 79 -11.43 -11.17 -6.58
CA ALA A 79 -12.42 -11.73 -7.49
C ALA A 79 -11.89 -13.00 -8.17
N ALA A 80 -10.64 -12.98 -8.65
CA ALA A 80 -9.99 -14.14 -9.25
C ALA A 80 -9.85 -15.30 -8.25
N ALA A 81 -9.43 -15.02 -7.01
CA ALA A 81 -9.34 -16.03 -5.95
C ALA A 81 -10.72 -16.64 -5.62
N GLY A 82 -11.77 -15.82 -5.61
CA GLY A 82 -13.14 -16.28 -5.42
C GLY A 82 -13.61 -17.24 -6.54
N ALA A 83 -13.31 -16.91 -7.79
CA ALA A 83 -13.62 -17.79 -8.93
C ALA A 83 -12.92 -19.16 -8.82
N LEU A 84 -11.62 -19.16 -8.51
CA LEU A 84 -10.84 -20.38 -8.33
C LEU A 84 -11.36 -21.25 -7.17
N LEU A 85 -11.81 -20.63 -6.08
CA LEU A 85 -12.40 -21.35 -4.95
C LEU A 85 -13.72 -22.02 -5.36
N GLN A 86 -14.55 -21.34 -6.15
CA GLN A 86 -15.81 -21.88 -6.67
C GLN A 86 -15.58 -23.06 -7.63
N GLU A 87 -14.50 -23.04 -8.42
CA GLU A 87 -14.10 -24.17 -9.27
C GLU A 87 -13.69 -25.40 -8.44
N LEU A 88 -12.89 -25.20 -7.39
CA LEU A 88 -12.43 -26.26 -6.50
C LEU A 88 -13.55 -26.89 -5.68
N GLN A 89 -14.47 -26.07 -5.22
CA GLN A 89 -15.60 -26.48 -4.39
C GLN A 89 -16.85 -25.74 -4.87
N PRO A 90 -17.68 -26.39 -5.71
CA PRO A 90 -18.99 -25.85 -6.07
C PRO A 90 -19.94 -25.95 -4.86
N ALA A 91 -19.70 -25.11 -3.86
CA ALA A 91 -20.47 -24.95 -2.63
C ALA A 91 -21.03 -23.50 -2.57
N PRO A 92 -21.73 -23.07 -1.50
CA PRO A 92 -22.62 -21.90 -1.56
C PRO A 92 -21.90 -20.61 -1.97
N SER A 93 -22.68 -19.66 -2.49
CA SER A 93 -22.20 -18.36 -2.95
C SER A 93 -21.28 -17.71 -1.92
N LEU A 94 -20.11 -17.27 -2.39
CA LEU A 94 -19.18 -16.48 -1.58
C LEU A 94 -19.90 -15.25 -0.99
N PRO A 95 -19.46 -14.76 0.18
CA PRO A 95 -19.87 -13.46 0.70
C PRO A 95 -19.68 -12.37 -0.35
N ASP A 96 -20.45 -11.29 -0.26
CA ASP A 96 -20.29 -10.17 -1.19
C ASP A 96 -18.88 -9.56 -1.14
N GLU A 97 -18.47 -8.88 -2.21
CA GLU A 97 -17.11 -8.31 -2.32
C GLU A 97 -16.76 -7.41 -1.14
N ARG A 98 -17.72 -6.62 -0.64
CA ARG A 98 -17.48 -5.70 0.50
C ARG A 98 -17.19 -6.48 1.77
N GLN A 99 -17.93 -7.53 2.06
CA GLN A 99 -17.70 -8.41 3.20
C GLN A 99 -16.33 -9.10 3.09
N LEU A 100 -15.95 -9.56 1.90
CA LEU A 100 -14.66 -10.19 1.66
C LEU A 100 -13.49 -9.21 1.82
N VAL A 101 -13.60 -8.00 1.28
CA VAL A 101 -12.61 -6.93 1.48
C VAL A 101 -12.46 -6.59 2.96
N THR A 102 -13.58 -6.50 3.67
CA THR A 102 -13.58 -6.20 5.12
C THR A 102 -12.90 -7.32 5.90
N LEU A 103 -13.22 -8.59 5.61
CA LEU A 103 -12.60 -9.76 6.23
C LEU A 103 -11.08 -9.77 6.01
N LEU A 104 -10.64 -9.52 4.78
CA LEU A 104 -9.22 -9.51 4.44
C LEU A 104 -8.50 -8.36 5.14
N ALA A 105 -9.09 -7.16 5.21
CA ALA A 105 -8.54 -6.04 5.96
C ALA A 105 -8.35 -6.37 7.45
N TYR A 106 -9.33 -7.03 8.08
CA TYR A 106 -9.18 -7.51 9.47
C TYR A 106 -8.07 -8.55 9.60
N TYR A 107 -8.02 -9.55 8.71
CA TYR A 107 -6.98 -10.59 8.73
C TYR A 107 -5.58 -9.98 8.64
N GLN A 108 -5.41 -9.07 7.68
CA GLN A 108 -4.22 -8.28 7.41
C GLN A 108 -3.77 -7.49 8.65
N PHE A 109 -4.68 -6.71 9.22
CA PHE A 109 -4.45 -5.94 10.45
C PHE A 109 -4.03 -6.83 11.62
N LEU A 110 -4.77 -7.92 11.87
CA LEU A 110 -4.50 -8.85 12.96
C LEU A 110 -3.15 -9.54 12.83
N ARG A 111 -2.72 -9.83 11.59
CA ARG A 111 -1.43 -10.45 11.30
C ARG A 111 -0.26 -9.50 11.56
N SER A 112 -0.44 -8.21 11.25
CA SER A 112 0.59 -7.18 11.40
C SER A 112 0.64 -6.54 12.79
N HIS A 113 -0.45 -6.58 13.56
CA HIS A 113 -0.59 -5.94 14.89
C HIS A 113 -0.80 -6.96 16.01
N LYS A 114 0.09 -7.95 16.09
CA LYS A 114 0.13 -8.86 17.23
C LYS A 114 0.63 -8.15 18.48
N LYS A 115 0.17 -8.61 19.64
CA LYS A 115 0.72 -8.20 20.93
C LYS A 115 2.16 -8.68 21.08
N ALA A 116 2.88 -8.10 22.05
CA ALA A 116 4.27 -8.48 22.35
C ALA A 116 4.43 -9.96 22.77
N ASP A 117 3.36 -10.57 23.29
CA ASP A 117 3.27 -11.99 23.64
C ASP A 117 2.96 -12.90 22.43
N GLY A 118 2.80 -12.34 21.23
CA GLY A 118 2.50 -13.06 20.00
C GLY A 118 1.02 -13.38 19.78
N PHE A 119 0.13 -13.04 20.72
CA PHE A 119 -1.31 -13.24 20.58
C PHE A 119 -1.97 -12.15 19.72
N LEU A 120 -3.14 -12.47 19.17
CA LEU A 120 -3.94 -11.54 18.37
C LEU A 120 -4.54 -10.44 19.25
N ASP A 121 -4.42 -9.19 18.82
CA ASP A 121 -5.08 -8.06 19.50
C ASP A 121 -6.49 -7.80 18.96
N LEU A 122 -7.44 -8.60 19.44
CA LEU A 122 -8.85 -8.46 19.04
C LEU A 122 -9.48 -7.14 19.51
N ALA A 123 -8.97 -6.52 20.57
CA ALA A 123 -9.49 -5.24 21.03
C ALA A 123 -9.09 -4.13 20.06
N LEU A 124 -7.81 -4.09 19.70
CA LEU A 124 -7.29 -3.14 18.73
C LEU A 124 -7.91 -3.33 17.34
N ALA A 125 -8.13 -4.58 16.91
CA ALA A 125 -8.81 -4.85 15.64
C ALA A 125 -10.26 -4.34 15.62
N ARG A 126 -11.01 -4.43 16.74
CA ARG A 126 -12.36 -3.84 16.81
C ARG A 126 -12.35 -2.32 16.66
N GLU A 127 -11.35 -1.65 17.23
CA GLU A 127 -11.19 -0.20 17.03
C GLU A 127 -10.88 0.13 15.57
N PHE A 128 -9.97 -0.62 14.93
CA PHE A 128 -9.72 -0.50 13.49
C PHE A 128 -11.00 -0.65 12.66
N GLY A 129 -11.84 -1.63 13.02
CA GLY A 129 -13.13 -1.88 12.40
C GLY A 129 -14.09 -0.70 12.35
N LYS A 130 -14.04 0.21 13.35
CA LYS A 130 -14.91 1.39 13.39
C LYS A 130 -14.60 2.37 12.26
N HIS A 131 -13.35 2.40 11.80
CA HIS A 131 -12.88 3.29 10.73
C HIS A 131 -13.04 2.69 9.31
N LEU A 132 -13.38 1.40 9.19
CA LEU A 132 -13.59 0.74 7.89
C LEU A 132 -14.92 1.14 7.20
N ASN A 133 -15.89 1.69 7.95
CA ASN A 133 -17.18 2.13 7.40
C ASN A 133 -17.19 3.59 6.94
N GLU A 134 -16.09 4.34 7.17
CA GLU A 134 -15.98 5.77 6.89
C GLU A 134 -15.18 6.08 5.60
N ALA A 135 -14.71 5.05 4.88
CA ALA A 135 -13.83 5.14 3.71
C ALA A 135 -14.49 4.63 2.42
#